data_AF-A0A6B3E8V7-F1
#
_entry.id   AF-A0A6B3E8V7-F1
#
_cell.length_a   1.000
_cell.length_b   1.000
_cell.length_c   1.000
_cell.angle_alpha   90.00
_cell.angle_beta   90.00
_cell.angle_gamma   90.00
#
_symmetry.space_group_name_H-M   'P 1'
#
loop_
_entity.id
_entity.type
_entity.pdbx_description
1 polymer ?
#
loop_
_entity_poly.entity_id
_entity_poly.type
_entity_poly.pdbx_seq_one_letter_code
_entity_poly.pdbx_strand_id
1 'polypeptide(L)' 'HRIHELSEAGARLARETADAYTARDGRTRWVLGSIGPGTKLPTLGHLPYGVLRDGFQQNAEGLLAGGADALIV' A
#
# COMPACT_ATOMS: atom_id res chain seq x y z
N HIS A 1 1.38 14.70 -1.72
CA HIS A 1 2.35 15.03 -0.66
C HIS A 1 2.29 14.15 0.59
N ARG A 2 1.24 13.34 0.84
CA ARG A 2 1.19 12.42 1.99
C ARG A 2 1.04 10.94 1.59
N ILE A 3 1.62 10.56 0.44
CA ILE A 3 1.40 9.21 -0.11
C ILE A 3 2.01 8.17 0.84
N HIS A 4 3.32 8.27 1.08
CA HIS A 4 4.04 7.32 1.93
C HIS A 4 3.43 7.19 3.34
N GLU A 5 3.25 8.32 4.03
CA GLU A 5 2.70 8.38 5.39
C GLU A 5 1.33 7.70 5.51
N LEU A 6 0.42 7.96 4.56
CA LEU A 6 -0.92 7.38 4.60
C LEU A 6 -0.91 5.89 4.26
N SER A 7 -0.07 5.48 3.30
CA SER A 7 0.12 4.08 2.94
C SER A 7 0.70 3.25 4.10
N GLU A 8 1.71 3.80 4.78
CA GLU A 8 2.30 3.18 5.98
C GLU A 8 1.29 3.05 7.11
N ALA A 9 0.55 4.12 7.41
CA ALA A 9 -0.48 4.08 8.46
C ALA A 9 -1.57 3.04 8.16
N GLY A 10 -2.01 2.95 6.91
CA GLY A 10 -3.01 1.97 6.48
C GLY A 10 -2.51 0.52 6.62
N ALA A 11 -1.31 0.23 6.13
CA ALA A 11 -0.71 -1.10 6.26
C ALA A 11 -0.46 -1.48 7.72
N ARG A 12 -0.01 -0.53 8.55
CA ARG A 12 0.23 -0.77 9.97
C ARG A 12 -1.04 -1.16 10.73
N LEU A 13 -2.16 -0.48 10.48
CA LEU A 13 -3.45 -0.86 11.08
C LEU A 13 -3.88 -2.28 10.68
N ALA A 14 -3.66 -2.65 9.41
CA ALA A 14 -3.98 -3.98 8.93
C ALA A 14 -3.08 -5.05 9.58
N ARG A 15 -1.77 -4.77 9.73
CA ARG A 15 -0.80 -5.64 10.41
C ARG A 15 -1.14 -5.83 11.88
N GLU A 16 -1.39 -4.75 12.61
CA GLU A 16 -1.82 -4.80 14.03
C GLU A 16 -3.06 -5.67 14.21
N THR A 17 -4.03 -5.56 13.30
CA THR A 17 -5.24 -6.40 13.30
C THR A 17 -4.91 -7.86 12.98
N ALA A 18 -4.12 -8.13 11.94
CA ALA A 18 -3.73 -9.47 11.56
C ALA A 18 -2.98 -10.18 12.70
N ASP A 19 -2.03 -9.50 13.34
CA ASP A 19 -1.29 -9.99 14.51
C ASP A 19 -2.22 -10.31 15.67
N ALA A 20 -3.13 -9.39 16.02
CA ALA A 20 -4.05 -9.58 17.13
C ALA A 20 -4.94 -10.83 16.96
N TYR A 21 -5.40 -11.09 15.74
CA TYR A 21 -6.19 -12.30 15.48
C TYR A 21 -5.32 -13.55 15.38
N THR A 22 -4.12 -13.49 14.81
CA THR A 22 -3.17 -14.61 14.80
C THR A 22 -2.75 -15.01 16.21
N ALA A 23 -2.55 -14.04 17.11
CA ALA A 23 -2.27 -14.32 18.51
C ALA A 23 -3.44 -15.01 19.24
N ARG A 24 -4.69 -14.78 18.81
CA ARG A 24 -5.89 -15.37 19.45
C ARG A 24 -6.15 -16.81 19.04
N ASP A 25 -5.91 -17.17 17.78
CA ASP A 25 -6.30 -18.48 17.23
C ASP A 25 -5.17 -19.26 16.54
N GLY A 26 -3.96 -18.70 16.47
CA GLY A 26 -2.78 -19.34 15.88
C GLY A 26 -2.80 -19.46 14.36
N ARG A 27 -3.83 -18.95 13.67
CA ARG A 27 -3.94 -19.05 12.21
C ARG A 27 -3.08 -17.98 11.54
N THR A 28 -2.27 -18.37 10.56
CA THR A 28 -1.49 -17.44 9.73
C THR A 28 -2.41 -16.48 8.98
N ARG A 29 -2.08 -15.18 9.02
CA ARG A 29 -2.77 -14.11 8.30
C ARG A 29 -1.76 -13.26 7.56
N TRP A 30 -2.13 -12.87 6.35
CA TRP A 30 -1.33 -12.07 5.44
C TRP A 30 -1.97 -10.70 5.24
N VAL A 31 -1.16 -9.66 5.15
CA VAL A 31 -1.56 -8.30 4.82
C VAL A 31 -1.13 -8.00 3.39
N LEU A 32 -2.11 -7.74 2.51
CA LEU A 32 -1.85 -7.38 1.12
C LEU A 32 -2.07 -5.89 0.90
N GLY A 33 -1.01 -5.17 0.55
CA GLY A 33 -1.06 -3.75 0.23
C GLY A 33 -1.68 -3.51 -1.14
N SER A 34 -2.90 -2.97 -1.17
CA SER A 34 -3.62 -2.70 -2.41
C SER A 34 -3.13 -1.44 -3.11
N ILE A 35 -2.85 -1.56 -4.41
CA ILE A 35 -2.50 -0.46 -5.29
C ILE A 35 -3.51 -0.41 -6.44
N GLY A 36 -4.47 0.52 -6.35
CA GLY A 36 -5.43 0.74 -7.42
C GLY A 36 -4.81 1.44 -8.64
N PRO A 37 -5.48 1.45 -9.80
CA PRO A 37 -4.98 2.02 -11.05
C PRO A 37 -4.86 3.57 -11.04
N GLY A 38 -5.39 4.24 -10.01
CA GLY A 38 -5.52 5.69 -9.97
C GLY A 38 -6.54 6.23 -10.97
N THR A 39 -6.59 7.55 -11.15
CA THR A 39 -7.55 8.24 -12.05
C THR A 39 -6.87 9.02 -13.17
N LYS A 40 -5.55 9.00 -13.23
CA LYS A 40 -4.73 9.81 -14.13
C LYS A 40 -4.04 8.89 -15.15
N LEU A 41 -4.20 9.21 -16.43
CA LEU A 41 -3.71 8.40 -17.54
C LEU A 41 -2.68 9.21 -18.32
N PRO A 42 -1.40 8.77 -18.38
CA PRO A 42 -0.37 9.48 -19.13
C PRO A 42 -0.70 9.55 -20.62
N THR A 43 -1.34 8.51 -21.16
CA THR A 43 -1.77 8.43 -22.56
C THR A 43 -2.81 9.48 -22.95
N LEU A 44 -3.54 10.03 -21.97
CA LEU A 44 -4.51 11.12 -22.18
C LEU A 44 -3.94 12.50 -21.80
N GLY A 45 -2.63 12.60 -21.52
CA GLY A 45 -1.99 13.86 -21.17
C GLY A 45 -2.34 14.41 -19.79
N HIS A 46 -2.98 13.62 -18.91
CA HIS A 46 -3.38 14.08 -17.58
C HIS A 46 -2.18 14.41 -16.68
N LEU A 47 -1.13 13.58 -16.73
CA LEU A 47 0.11 13.74 -15.96
C LEU A 47 1.28 13.04 -16.68
N PRO A 48 2.53 13.54 -16.55
CA PRO A 48 3.70 12.83 -17.02
C PRO A 48 3.84 11.46 -16.36
N TYR A 49 4.32 10.46 -17.11
CA TYR A 49 4.55 9.11 -16.59
C TYR A 49 5.42 9.09 -15.33
N GLY A 50 6.52 9.87 -15.32
CA GLY A 50 7.44 9.94 -14.18
C GLY A 50 6.75 10.34 -12.87
N VAL A 51 5.82 11.30 -12.93
CA VAL A 51 5.05 11.74 -11.75
C VAL A 51 4.18 10.60 -11.20
N LEU A 52 3.56 9.82 -12.08
CA LEU A 52 2.74 8.69 -11.68
C LEU A 52 3.57 7.55 -11.10
N ARG A 53 4.68 7.20 -11.77
CA ARG A 53 5.65 6.21 -11.28
C ARG A 53 6.13 6.57 -9.88
N ASP A 54 6.55 7.81 -9.66
CA ASP A 54 7.09 8.25 -8.37
C ASP A 54 6.03 8.24 -7.26
N GLY A 55 4.77 8.52 -7.61
CA GLY A 55 3.63 8.36 -6.70
C GLY A 55 3.37 6.91 -6.34
N PHE A 56 3.37 5.99 -7.31
CA PHE A 56 3.21 4.56 -7.04
C PHE A 56 4.38 3.99 -6.23
N GLN A 57 5.60 4.46 -6.48
CA GLN A 57 6.76 4.05 -5.69
C GLN A 57 6.61 4.47 -4.22
N GLN A 58 6.24 5.73 -3.95
CA GLN A 58 6.00 6.18 -2.57
C GLN A 58 4.86 5.39 -1.88
N ASN A 59 3.81 5.03 -2.62
CA ASN A 59 2.72 4.21 -2.11
C ASN A 59 3.22 2.81 -1.72
N ALA A 60 3.95 2.16 -2.62
CA ALA A 60 4.53 0.84 -2.40
C ALA A 60 5.50 0.83 -1.21
N GLU A 61 6.42 1.82 -1.15
CA GLU A 61 7.36 1.97 -0.03
C GLU A 61 6.64 2.14 1.31
N GLY A 62 5.59 2.97 1.36
CA GLY A 62 4.79 3.14 2.57
C GLY A 62 4.07 1.86 2.98
N LEU A 63 3.42 1.15 2.04
CA LEU A 63 2.75 -0.13 2.32
C LEU A 63 3.72 -1.17 2.90
N LEU A 64 4.93 -1.27 2.33
CA LEU A 64 5.97 -2.17 2.81
C LEU A 64 6.48 -1.76 4.20
N ALA A 65 6.74 -0.47 4.42
CA ALA A 65 7.16 0.06 5.73
C ALA A 65 6.11 -0.21 6.82
N GLY A 66 4.82 -0.14 6.47
CA GLY A 66 3.71 -0.44 7.39
C GLY A 66 3.46 -1.93 7.63
N GLY A 67 4.24 -2.83 7.01
CA GLY A 67 4.17 -4.27 7.28
C GLY A 67 3.23 -5.07 6.37
N ALA A 68 3.00 -4.61 5.13
CA ALA A 68 2.41 -5.45 4.11
C ALA A 68 3.36 -6.60 3.71
N ASP A 69 2.83 -7.82 3.59
CA ASP A 69 3.58 -9.02 3.20
C ASP A 69 3.78 -9.10 1.68
N ALA A 70 2.84 -8.53 0.91
CA ALA A 70 2.94 -8.41 -0.53
C ALA A 70 2.08 -7.24 -1.05
N LEU A 71 2.31 -6.85 -2.30
CA LEU A 71 1.53 -5.84 -3.00
C LEU A 71 0.57 -6.51 -3.99
N ILE A 72 -0.66 -6.00 -4.08
CA ILE A 72 -1.67 -6.43 -5.07
C ILE A 72 -2.07 -5.23 -5.93
N VAL A 73 -1.96 -5.42 -7.25
CA VAL A 73 -2.13 -4.38 -8.29
C VAL A 73 -3.27 -4.78 -9.22
#